data_AF-A0AAW1QHK3-F1
#
_entry.id   AF-A0AAW1QHK3-F1
#
_cell.length_a   1.000
_cell.length_b   1.000
_cell.length_c   1.000
_cell.angle_alpha   90.00
_cell.angle_beta   90.00
_cell.angle_gamma   90.00
#
_symmetry.space_group_name_H-M   'P 1'
#
loop_
_entity.id
_entity.type
_entity.pdbx_description
1 polymer ?
#
loop_
_entity_poly.entity_id
_entity_poly.type
_entity_poly.pdbx_seq_one_letter_code
_entity_poly.pdbx_strand_id
1 'polypeptide(L)'
;MLLTASSQSLRERAAALFTPFRVVTALLLLGLLWTLYFTLVEPDLPSARVRPTEVTLPRLQLKDITRGLGPVRAGRTLVVYLYSDREPEAENNLRFFLRWGVGDAGDGCEYVIVAKNGEHHDLELEEMVSEARGAVRVERHSVECYDWGTIGWLMDTRRIQTKPFRYFIFLNSAVRGPFLPPYLQGRLRWQDLLLSRLTEQTKLVGPTISCESSPKDGDVNGEWRTNPHIQSVFAMDKVGLQTMLDEGNVFKCHKDMWDAIFYSELGSSLAILKSGFNLDTLMARYQGVDWSDERNWGCNSRVNPQGEGYYDGISLDPLEVMFIKFKRVLQQNKWGNVMQAGKYHEWLTEQETRLQDVTTNKWKSEPWPIKAPKFLYMQARGSDCFDHEFYKVRNQDLQSLNDDAGLWDHWLNLGEFEGRPHRWTCDLQLRD
;
A
#
# COMPACT_ATOMS: atom_id res chain seq x y z
N MET A 1 -26.15 84.66 0.82
CA MET A 1 -26.80 85.10 -0.43
C MET A 1 -25.95 84.56 -1.58
N LEU A 2 -26.41 83.54 -2.31
CA LEU A 2 -27.09 83.66 -3.63
C LEU A 2 -26.13 84.30 -4.67
N LEU A 3 -25.75 83.76 -5.83
CA LEU A 3 -26.42 82.98 -6.88
C LEU A 3 -25.34 82.58 -7.95
N THR A 4 -25.23 81.31 -8.38
CA THR A 4 -25.64 80.70 -9.68
C THR A 4 -25.04 81.22 -11.02
N ALA A 5 -24.43 80.30 -11.77
CA ALA A 5 -24.54 80.14 -13.24
C ALA A 5 -24.16 78.68 -13.59
N SER A 6 -25.14 77.80 -13.88
CA SER A 6 -25.64 77.40 -15.22
C SER A 6 -24.75 76.37 -15.94
N SER A 7 -25.13 75.10 -15.82
CA SER A 7 -24.55 73.92 -16.49
C SER A 7 -25.55 73.32 -17.48
N GLN A 8 -25.68 73.90 -18.67
CA GLN A 8 -26.69 73.47 -19.65
C GLN A 8 -26.20 73.34 -21.11
N SER A 9 -24.89 73.26 -21.37
CA SER A 9 -24.36 73.12 -22.75
C SER A 9 -23.55 71.86 -23.05
N LEU A 10 -23.37 70.94 -22.09
CA LEU A 10 -22.57 69.71 -22.27
C LEU A 10 -23.39 68.42 -22.41
N ARG A 11 -24.70 68.44 -22.15
CA ARG A 11 -25.56 67.23 -22.23
C ARG A 11 -26.23 67.01 -23.59
N GLU A 12 -26.20 67.97 -24.51
CA GLU A 12 -26.88 67.85 -25.82
C GLU A 12 -25.97 67.38 -26.97
N ARG A 13 -24.66 67.17 -26.74
CA ARG A 13 -23.74 66.67 -27.78
C ARG A 13 -23.38 65.17 -27.70
N ALA A 14 -23.85 64.44 -26.68
CA ALA A 14 -23.53 63.01 -26.50
C ALA A 14 -24.62 62.03 -26.97
N ALA A 15 -25.80 62.52 -27.38
CA ALA A 15 -26.96 61.66 -27.69
C ALA A 15 -27.14 61.31 -29.19
N ALA A 16 -26.17 61.62 -30.06
CA ALA A 16 -26.32 61.41 -31.52
C ALA A 16 -25.48 60.26 -32.12
N LEU A 17 -24.81 59.43 -31.31
CA LEU A 17 -23.87 58.40 -31.82
C LEU A 17 -24.23 56.94 -31.53
N PHE A 18 -25.34 56.67 -30.84
CA PHE A 18 -25.76 55.30 -30.54
C PHE A 18 -27.17 55.02 -31.07
N THR A 19 -27.26 54.71 -32.37
CA THR A 19 -28.40 53.99 -32.92
C THR A 19 -28.05 52.50 -33.02
N PRO A 20 -28.91 51.58 -32.53
CA PRO A 20 -28.63 50.15 -32.40
C PRO A 20 -28.35 49.45 -33.75
N PHE A 21 -28.68 50.09 -34.87
CA PHE A 21 -28.46 49.55 -36.20
C PHE A 21 -26.96 49.51 -36.57
N ARG A 22 -26.14 50.49 -36.15
CA ARG A 22 -24.72 50.58 -36.56
C ARG A 22 -23.80 49.58 -35.85
N VAL A 23 -24.14 49.18 -34.63
CA VAL A 23 -23.35 48.19 -33.86
C VAL A 23 -23.56 46.78 -34.41
N VAL A 24 -24.78 46.45 -34.84
CA VAL A 24 -25.10 45.15 -35.46
C VAL A 24 -24.44 45.02 -36.83
N THR A 25 -24.38 46.08 -37.64
CA THR A 25 -23.67 46.04 -38.93
C THR A 25 -22.15 45.91 -38.76
N ALA A 26 -21.56 46.55 -37.74
CA ALA A 26 -20.13 46.44 -37.44
C ALA A 26 -19.74 45.03 -36.97
N LEU A 27 -20.56 44.38 -36.14
CA LEU A 27 -20.32 43.01 -35.68
C LEU A 27 -20.50 41.96 -36.78
N LEU A 28 -21.46 42.15 -37.70
CA LEU A 28 -21.64 41.28 -38.87
C LEU A 28 -20.49 41.42 -39.87
N LEU A 29 -19.97 42.63 -40.09
CA LEU A 29 -18.79 42.86 -40.93
C LEU A 29 -17.51 42.28 -40.31
N LEU A 30 -17.34 42.35 -38.99
CA LEU A 30 -16.23 41.69 -38.29
C LEU A 30 -16.34 40.16 -38.35
N GLY A 31 -17.54 39.59 -38.24
CA GLY A 31 -17.76 38.14 -38.39
C GLY A 31 -17.51 37.64 -39.82
N LEU A 32 -17.89 38.43 -40.84
CA LEU A 32 -17.61 38.13 -42.24
C LEU A 32 -16.12 38.28 -42.57
N LEU A 33 -15.42 39.27 -42.03
CA LEU A 33 -13.98 39.42 -42.20
C LEU A 33 -13.20 38.31 -41.48
N TRP A 34 -13.69 37.83 -40.33
CA TRP A 34 -13.07 36.72 -39.59
C TRP A 34 -13.24 35.37 -40.31
N THR A 35 -14.39 35.14 -40.95
CA THR A 35 -14.62 33.95 -41.77
C THR A 35 -13.92 34.02 -43.14
N LEU A 36 -13.78 35.21 -43.74
CA LEU A 36 -12.93 35.40 -44.93
C LEU A 36 -11.43 35.20 -44.61
N TYR A 37 -10.96 35.64 -43.44
CA TYR A 37 -9.58 35.44 -43.01
C TYR A 37 -9.25 33.94 -42.85
N PHE A 38 -10.16 33.14 -42.30
CA PHE A 38 -9.94 31.69 -42.15
C PHE A 38 -10.12 30.89 -43.45
N THR A 39 -10.78 31.44 -44.47
CA THR A 39 -10.95 30.79 -45.77
C THR A 39 -9.90 31.21 -46.81
N LEU A 40 -9.24 32.36 -46.62
CA LEU A 40 -8.18 32.86 -47.51
C LEU A 40 -6.76 32.70 -46.92
N VAL A 41 -6.63 32.43 -45.62
CA VAL A 41 -5.36 32.12 -44.95
C VAL A 41 -5.42 30.66 -44.49
N GLU A 42 -5.36 29.74 -45.44
CA GLU A 42 -4.78 28.43 -45.16
C GLU A 42 -3.26 28.64 -45.09
N PRO A 43 -2.62 28.52 -43.91
CA PRO A 43 -1.20 28.28 -43.94
C PRO A 43 -1.02 26.89 -44.55
N ASP A 44 -0.33 26.84 -45.69
CA ASP A 44 0.39 25.64 -46.14
C ASP A 44 1.34 25.22 -45.01
N LEU A 45 0.80 24.52 -44.03
CA LEU A 45 1.58 23.78 -43.06
C LEU A 45 1.99 22.50 -43.81
N PRO A 46 3.27 22.34 -44.15
CA PRO A 46 3.70 21.09 -44.74
C PRO A 46 3.27 19.98 -43.79
N SER A 47 2.64 18.93 -44.34
CA SER A 47 2.39 17.71 -43.61
C SER A 47 3.76 17.07 -43.31
N ALA A 48 4.47 17.61 -42.33
CA ALA A 48 5.49 16.87 -41.64
C ALA A 48 4.73 15.73 -40.98
N ARG A 49 4.76 14.56 -41.62
CA ARG A 49 4.69 13.31 -40.88
C ARG A 49 5.79 13.42 -39.83
N VAL A 50 5.42 13.89 -38.65
CA VAL A 50 6.17 13.63 -37.44
C VAL A 50 6.10 12.12 -37.34
N ARG A 51 7.10 11.44 -37.93
CA ARG A 51 7.40 10.09 -37.50
C ARG A 51 7.47 10.19 -35.99
N PRO A 52 6.80 9.30 -35.24
CA PRO A 52 6.96 9.27 -33.80
C PRO A 52 8.47 9.29 -33.59
N THR A 53 8.98 10.40 -33.07
CA THR A 53 10.35 10.42 -32.63
C THR A 53 10.27 9.43 -31.49
N GLU A 54 10.87 8.26 -31.68
CA GLU A 54 11.16 7.37 -30.57
C GLU A 54 11.90 8.23 -29.56
N VAL A 55 11.17 8.82 -28.62
CA VAL A 55 11.72 9.20 -27.35
C VAL A 55 12.05 7.85 -26.76
N THR A 56 13.26 7.37 -27.06
CA THR A 56 13.89 6.31 -26.32
C THR A 56 14.08 6.91 -24.94
N LEU A 57 13.04 6.82 -24.11
CA LEU A 57 13.21 6.88 -22.67
C LEU A 57 14.42 5.99 -22.40
N PRO A 58 15.47 6.47 -21.74
CA PRO A 58 16.62 5.62 -21.46
C PRO A 58 16.04 4.37 -20.84
N ARG A 59 16.25 3.24 -21.53
CA ARG A 59 15.88 1.92 -21.03
C ARG A 59 16.65 1.82 -19.73
N LEU A 60 16.01 2.11 -18.59
CA LEU A 60 16.56 1.86 -17.27
C LEU A 60 17.03 0.42 -17.34
N GLN A 61 18.35 0.22 -17.45
CA GLN A 61 18.84 -1.12 -17.59
C GLN A 61 18.50 -1.82 -16.29
N LEU A 62 18.15 -3.10 -16.34
CA LEU A 62 17.88 -3.88 -15.12
C LEU A 62 19.02 -3.70 -14.10
N LYS A 63 20.25 -3.54 -14.60
CA LYS A 63 21.49 -3.24 -13.87
C LYS A 63 21.44 -1.96 -13.03
N ASP A 64 20.69 -0.94 -13.47
CA ASP A 64 20.54 0.34 -12.77
C ASP A 64 19.47 0.26 -11.66
N ILE A 65 18.42 -0.55 -11.86
CA ILE A 65 17.39 -0.84 -10.85
C ILE A 65 17.93 -1.78 -9.76
N THR A 66 18.75 -2.76 -10.16
CA THR A 66 19.36 -3.73 -9.25
C THR A 66 20.64 -3.23 -8.59
N ARG A 67 21.07 -1.97 -8.81
CA ARG A 67 22.32 -1.45 -8.23
C ARG A 67 22.28 -1.38 -6.69
N GLY A 68 21.07 -1.32 -6.12
CA GLY A 68 20.81 -1.41 -4.68
C GLY A 68 20.30 -2.78 -4.20
N LEU A 69 19.92 -3.68 -5.11
CA LEU A 69 19.63 -5.07 -4.78
C LEU A 69 20.97 -5.79 -4.79
N GLY A 70 21.40 -6.34 -3.64
CA GLY A 70 22.57 -7.22 -3.60
C GLY A 70 22.47 -8.27 -4.73
N PRO A 71 23.61 -8.81 -5.22
CA PRO A 71 23.60 -9.71 -6.38
C PRO A 71 22.52 -10.77 -6.20
N VAL A 72 21.56 -10.85 -7.14
CA VAL A 72 20.52 -11.90 -7.14
C VAL A 72 21.26 -13.24 -7.11
N ARG A 73 21.32 -13.86 -5.92
CA ARG A 73 22.22 -14.97 -5.65
C ARG A 73 21.65 -16.21 -6.34
N ALA A 74 22.44 -16.81 -7.24
CA ALA A 74 22.05 -18.05 -7.92
C ALA A 74 21.70 -19.16 -6.89
N GLY A 75 20.57 -19.82 -7.08
CA GLY A 75 20.10 -20.91 -6.22
C GLY A 75 18.61 -21.19 -6.40
N ARG A 76 18.19 -22.43 -6.09
CA ARG A 76 16.77 -22.79 -6.06
C ARG A 76 16.14 -22.30 -4.76
N THR A 77 14.89 -21.85 -4.84
CA THR A 77 14.09 -21.39 -3.69
C THR A 77 12.91 -22.33 -3.45
N LEU A 78 12.70 -22.74 -2.20
CA LEU A 78 11.47 -23.42 -1.80
C LEU A 78 10.51 -22.39 -1.22
N VAL A 79 9.29 -22.31 -1.76
CA VAL A 79 8.23 -21.45 -1.26
C VAL A 79 7.10 -22.32 -0.71
N VAL A 80 6.84 -22.23 0.59
CA VAL A 80 5.76 -22.99 1.26
C VAL A 80 4.67 -22.03 1.70
N TYR A 81 3.48 -22.20 1.14
CA TYR A 81 2.30 -21.45 1.52
C TYR A 81 1.38 -22.34 2.37
N LEU A 82 1.07 -21.92 3.58
CA LEU A 82 0.18 -22.63 4.49
C LEU A 82 -1.23 -22.08 4.34
N TYR A 83 -2.13 -22.89 3.78
CA TYR A 83 -3.52 -22.56 3.59
C TYR A 83 -4.39 -23.17 4.68
N SER A 84 -5.23 -22.37 5.31
CA SER A 84 -6.30 -22.85 6.20
C SER A 84 -7.58 -22.08 5.91
N ASP A 85 -8.67 -22.81 5.73
CA ASP A 85 -10.04 -22.35 5.43
C ASP A 85 -10.79 -21.76 6.64
N ARG A 86 -10.10 -21.59 7.78
CA ARG A 86 -10.70 -21.07 9.03
C ARG A 86 -11.24 -19.64 8.92
N GLU A 87 -10.73 -18.83 8.00
CA GLU A 87 -11.19 -17.46 7.77
C GLU A 87 -11.68 -17.30 6.32
N PRO A 88 -12.82 -16.62 6.08
CA PRO A 88 -13.36 -16.43 4.71
C PRO A 88 -12.37 -15.77 3.73
N GLU A 89 -11.47 -14.92 4.24
CA GLU A 89 -10.49 -14.23 3.41
C GLU A 89 -9.34 -15.13 2.95
N ALA A 90 -9.11 -16.26 3.62
CA ALA A 90 -7.99 -17.15 3.33
C ALA A 90 -8.03 -17.67 1.88
N GLU A 91 -9.22 -17.98 1.37
CA GLU A 91 -9.42 -18.43 -0.01
C GLU A 91 -8.97 -17.35 -0.99
N ASN A 92 -9.49 -16.12 -0.82
CA ASN A 92 -9.14 -14.98 -1.67
C ASN A 92 -7.65 -14.64 -1.59
N ASN A 93 -7.03 -14.83 -0.42
CA ASN A 93 -5.59 -14.64 -0.24
C ASN A 93 -4.79 -15.72 -1.00
N LEU A 94 -5.24 -16.98 -0.96
CA LEU A 94 -4.63 -18.07 -1.71
C LEU A 94 -4.77 -17.84 -3.23
N ARG A 95 -5.97 -17.55 -3.74
CA ARG A 95 -6.19 -17.25 -5.16
C ARG A 95 -5.31 -16.09 -5.63
N PHE A 96 -5.21 -15.02 -4.83
CA PHE A 96 -4.29 -13.92 -5.11
C PHE A 96 -2.84 -14.41 -5.22
N PHE A 97 -2.36 -15.21 -4.26
CA PHE A 97 -1.00 -15.72 -4.30
C PHE A 97 -0.76 -16.68 -5.48
N LEU A 98 -1.71 -17.55 -5.82
CA LEU A 98 -1.60 -18.44 -6.98
C LEU A 98 -1.48 -17.63 -8.29
N ARG A 99 -2.23 -16.53 -8.40
CA ARG A 99 -2.27 -15.72 -9.61
C ARG A 99 -1.09 -14.75 -9.77
N TRP A 100 -0.68 -14.09 -8.69
CA TRP A 100 0.35 -13.04 -8.73
C TRP A 100 1.62 -13.35 -7.93
N GLY A 101 1.62 -14.37 -7.08
CA GLY A 101 2.77 -14.81 -6.29
C GLY A 101 3.50 -16.02 -6.85
N VAL A 102 2.79 -16.96 -7.48
CA VAL A 102 3.43 -18.09 -8.17
C VAL A 102 4.03 -17.59 -9.48
N GLY A 103 5.34 -17.76 -9.64
CA GLY A 103 6.06 -17.42 -10.86
C GLY A 103 5.83 -18.43 -11.98
N ASP A 104 6.23 -18.04 -13.19
CA ASP A 104 6.13 -18.89 -14.37
C ASP A 104 7.04 -20.14 -14.26
N ALA A 105 6.78 -21.15 -15.08
CA ALA A 105 7.59 -22.37 -15.11
C ALA A 105 9.08 -22.05 -15.36
N GLY A 106 9.95 -22.57 -14.49
CA GLY A 106 11.40 -22.35 -14.60
C GLY A 106 11.91 -21.06 -13.94
N ASP A 107 11.08 -20.38 -13.14
CA ASP A 107 11.49 -19.22 -12.33
C ASP A 107 12.51 -19.55 -11.23
N GLY A 108 12.92 -20.80 -11.07
CA GLY A 108 13.88 -21.25 -10.05
C GLY A 108 13.27 -21.49 -8.66
N CYS A 109 11.94 -21.36 -8.53
CA CYS A 109 11.21 -21.66 -7.31
C CYS A 109 10.50 -23.02 -7.40
N GLU A 110 10.32 -23.67 -6.26
CA GLU A 110 9.36 -24.76 -6.10
C GLU A 110 8.28 -24.29 -5.12
N TYR A 111 7.03 -24.31 -5.56
CA TYR A 111 5.89 -23.86 -4.77
C TYR A 111 5.16 -25.05 -4.18
N VAL A 112 4.98 -25.04 -2.86
CA VAL A 112 4.23 -26.06 -2.12
C VAL A 112 3.10 -25.37 -1.36
N ILE A 113 1.85 -25.68 -1.70
CA ILE A 113 0.68 -25.28 -0.92
C ILE A 113 0.38 -26.41 0.05
N VAL A 114 0.30 -26.09 1.34
CA VAL A 114 -0.13 -27.04 2.36
C VAL A 114 -1.54 -26.67 2.78
N ALA A 115 -2.51 -27.48 2.37
CA ALA A 115 -3.89 -27.31 2.77
C ALA A 115 -4.13 -27.97 4.14
N LYS A 116 -4.48 -27.13 5.11
CA LYS A 116 -4.85 -27.49 6.48
C LYS A 116 -6.37 -27.47 6.60
N ASN A 117 -7.01 -28.37 5.88
CA ASN A 117 -8.47 -28.46 5.78
C ASN A 117 -8.98 -29.70 6.52
N GLY A 118 -10.28 -29.72 6.86
CA GLY A 118 -11.00 -30.98 7.04
C GLY A 118 -11.20 -31.70 5.69
N GLU A 119 -11.61 -32.97 5.70
CA GLU A 119 -11.72 -33.84 4.50
C GLU A 119 -12.70 -33.35 3.38
N HIS A 120 -13.35 -32.20 3.53
CA HIS A 120 -14.52 -31.82 2.72
C HIS A 120 -14.32 -30.74 1.64
N HIS A 121 -13.09 -30.28 1.36
CA HIS A 121 -12.83 -29.13 0.46
C HIS A 121 -11.84 -29.41 -0.69
N ASP A 122 -11.75 -30.67 -1.15
CA ASP A 122 -10.73 -31.07 -2.13
C ASP A 122 -10.96 -30.50 -3.55
N LEU A 123 -12.20 -30.51 -4.04
CA LEU A 123 -12.51 -30.01 -5.39
C LEU A 123 -12.26 -28.50 -5.53
N GLU A 124 -12.59 -27.73 -4.49
CA GLU A 124 -12.39 -26.28 -4.45
C GLU A 124 -10.89 -25.93 -4.47
N LEU A 125 -10.07 -26.73 -3.78
CA LEU A 125 -8.62 -26.53 -3.78
C LEU A 125 -7.98 -26.85 -5.14
N GLU A 126 -8.42 -27.91 -5.81
CA GLU A 126 -7.93 -28.24 -7.15
C GLU A 126 -8.31 -27.17 -8.18
N GLU A 127 -9.53 -26.64 -8.08
CA GLU A 127 -9.97 -25.49 -8.88
C GLU A 127 -9.07 -24.27 -8.63
N MET A 128 -8.86 -23.89 -7.36
CA MET A 128 -7.97 -22.78 -7.03
C MET A 128 -6.57 -22.97 -7.60
N VAL A 129 -5.95 -24.13 -7.39
CA VAL A 129 -4.58 -24.42 -7.84
C VAL A 129 -4.46 -24.37 -9.36
N SER A 130 -5.54 -24.64 -10.10
CA SER A 130 -5.57 -24.48 -11.56
C SER A 130 -5.43 -23.02 -12.03
N GLU A 131 -5.68 -22.05 -11.16
CA GLU A 131 -5.47 -20.62 -11.42
C GLU A 131 -3.99 -20.20 -11.31
N ALA A 132 -3.12 -21.09 -10.84
CA ALA A 132 -1.71 -20.78 -10.68
C ALA A 132 -1.01 -20.57 -12.04
N ARG A 133 -0.14 -19.56 -12.11
CA ARG A 133 0.65 -19.29 -13.33
C ARG A 133 1.71 -20.36 -13.62
N GLY A 134 2.15 -21.06 -12.58
CA GLY A 134 3.23 -22.05 -12.64
C GLY A 134 2.86 -23.35 -11.93
N ALA A 135 3.79 -24.31 -11.98
CA ALA A 135 3.61 -25.59 -11.32
C ALA A 135 3.60 -25.43 -9.80
N VAL A 136 2.57 -25.97 -9.17
CA VAL A 136 2.35 -25.95 -7.73
C VAL A 136 2.17 -27.37 -7.25
N ARG A 137 2.83 -27.72 -6.14
CA ARG A 137 2.60 -28.99 -5.45
C ARG A 137 1.68 -28.78 -4.27
N VAL A 138 0.73 -29.70 -4.06
CA VAL A 138 -0.21 -29.65 -2.95
C VAL A 138 0.11 -30.76 -1.95
N GLU A 139 0.23 -30.38 -0.68
CA GLU A 139 0.31 -31.30 0.45
C GLU A 139 -0.90 -31.09 1.36
N ARG A 140 -1.37 -32.16 2.01
CA ARG A 140 -2.54 -32.12 2.90
C ARG A 140 -2.12 -32.42 4.33
N HIS A 141 -2.62 -31.63 5.27
CA HIS A 141 -2.35 -31.79 6.69
C HIS A 141 -3.61 -31.55 7.51
N SER A 142 -3.72 -32.23 8.65
CA SER A 142 -4.73 -31.96 9.67
C SER A 142 -4.61 -30.53 10.21
N VAL A 143 -5.68 -29.99 10.78
CA VAL A 143 -5.71 -28.61 11.30
C VAL A 143 -5.07 -28.53 12.70
N GLU A 144 -3.86 -29.07 12.85
CA GLU A 144 -3.05 -29.09 14.05
C GLU A 144 -1.68 -28.43 13.83
N CYS A 145 -0.87 -28.34 14.89
CA CYS A 145 0.52 -27.86 14.88
C CYS A 145 0.76 -26.39 14.50
N TYR A 146 -0.29 -25.57 14.32
CA TYR A 146 -0.18 -24.18 13.85
C TYR A 146 0.73 -24.08 12.62
N ASP A 147 1.22 -22.89 12.27
CA ASP A 147 1.92 -22.69 10.99
C ASP A 147 3.35 -23.25 11.03
N TRP A 148 4.09 -22.90 12.08
CA TRP A 148 5.47 -23.32 12.26
C TRP A 148 5.62 -24.83 12.45
N GLY A 149 4.73 -25.46 13.21
CA GLY A 149 4.75 -26.91 13.39
C GLY A 149 4.33 -27.67 12.13
N THR A 150 3.45 -27.12 11.29
CA THR A 150 3.15 -27.71 9.97
C THR A 150 4.40 -27.70 9.07
N ILE A 151 5.22 -26.65 9.12
CA ILE A 151 6.50 -26.61 8.39
C ILE A 151 7.45 -27.71 8.90
N GLY A 152 7.56 -27.89 10.21
CA GLY A 152 8.31 -28.99 10.82
C GLY A 152 7.84 -30.36 10.34
N TRP A 153 6.53 -30.59 10.39
CA TRP A 153 5.91 -31.82 9.91
C TRP A 153 6.24 -32.13 8.44
N LEU A 154 6.23 -31.13 7.54
CA LEU A 154 6.61 -31.33 6.14
C LEU A 154 8.05 -31.86 6.00
N MET A 155 8.97 -31.35 6.82
CA MET A 155 10.38 -31.75 6.81
C MET A 155 10.56 -33.14 7.43
N ASP A 156 9.97 -33.38 8.59
CA ASP A 156 10.12 -34.62 9.35
C ASP A 156 9.53 -35.82 8.60
N THR A 157 8.39 -35.60 7.93
CA THR A 157 7.73 -36.64 7.11
C THR A 157 8.31 -36.76 5.70
N ARG A 158 9.36 -35.99 5.38
CA ARG A 158 10.01 -35.95 4.06
C ARG A 158 9.06 -35.61 2.90
N ARG A 159 7.96 -34.91 3.20
CA ARG A 159 7.08 -34.34 2.19
C ARG A 159 7.78 -33.22 1.44
N ILE A 160 8.68 -32.49 2.07
CA ILE A 160 9.62 -31.58 1.37
C ILE A 160 11.05 -32.07 1.56
N GLN A 161 11.91 -31.79 0.58
CA GLN A 161 13.36 -31.98 0.71
C GLN A 161 14.02 -30.62 0.76
N THR A 162 14.79 -30.32 1.81
CA THR A 162 15.44 -29.01 1.94
C THR A 162 16.81 -28.97 1.26
N LYS A 163 17.47 -30.12 1.11
CA LYS A 163 18.83 -30.23 0.56
C LYS A 163 19.03 -29.53 -0.80
N PRO A 164 18.11 -29.64 -1.79
CA PRO A 164 18.27 -29.03 -3.11
C PRO A 164 18.16 -27.50 -3.13
N PHE A 165 17.63 -26.90 -2.06
CA PHE A 165 17.33 -25.47 -2.01
C PHE A 165 18.41 -24.69 -1.28
N ARG A 166 18.66 -23.49 -1.77
CA ARG A 166 19.53 -22.51 -1.13
C ARG A 166 18.73 -21.56 -0.24
N TYR A 167 17.50 -21.28 -0.64
CA TYR A 167 16.61 -20.31 -0.02
C TYR A 167 15.26 -20.92 0.29
N PHE A 168 14.63 -20.40 1.33
CA PHE A 168 13.34 -20.84 1.82
C PHE A 168 12.49 -19.60 2.11
N ILE A 169 11.24 -19.61 1.64
CA ILE A 169 10.25 -18.58 1.95
C ILE A 169 9.01 -19.30 2.44
N PHE A 170 8.60 -18.99 3.67
CA PHE A 170 7.39 -19.55 4.27
C PHE A 170 6.38 -18.43 4.53
N LEU A 171 5.12 -18.68 4.20
CA LEU A 171 4.01 -17.75 4.35
C LEU A 171 2.70 -18.49 4.62
N ASN A 172 1.67 -17.77 5.06
CA ASN A 172 0.37 -18.34 5.38
C ASN A 172 -0.81 -17.55 4.77
N SER A 173 -2.00 -18.13 4.83
CA SER A 173 -3.23 -17.53 4.30
C SER A 173 -3.77 -16.33 5.09
N ALA A 174 -3.08 -15.89 6.14
CA ALA A 174 -3.46 -14.69 6.88
C ALA A 174 -2.96 -13.39 6.21
N VAL A 175 -2.12 -13.48 5.18
CA VAL A 175 -1.64 -12.33 4.41
C VAL A 175 -2.12 -12.36 2.96
N ARG A 176 -2.27 -11.18 2.35
CA ARG A 176 -2.44 -11.02 0.90
C ARG A 176 -1.19 -10.38 0.31
N GLY A 177 -0.74 -10.92 -0.81
CA GLY A 177 0.44 -10.47 -1.54
C GLY A 177 0.96 -11.57 -2.46
N PRO A 178 2.04 -11.31 -3.23
CA PRO A 178 2.88 -10.12 -3.17
C PRO A 178 2.28 -8.92 -3.94
N PHE A 179 2.36 -7.73 -3.35
CA PHE A 179 2.12 -6.48 -4.05
C PHE A 179 3.44 -5.88 -4.52
N LEU A 180 3.53 -5.57 -5.81
CA LEU A 180 4.68 -4.91 -6.42
C LEU A 180 4.26 -3.63 -7.13
N PRO A 181 5.04 -2.54 -7.02
CA PRO A 181 4.81 -1.35 -7.83
C PRO A 181 4.84 -1.68 -9.34
N PRO A 182 4.00 -1.03 -10.17
CA PRO A 182 3.93 -1.32 -11.61
C PRO A 182 5.27 -1.24 -12.35
N TYR A 183 6.19 -0.38 -11.88
CA TYR A 183 7.52 -0.22 -12.49
C TYR A 183 8.50 -1.37 -12.17
N LEU A 184 8.17 -2.27 -11.23
CA LEU A 184 8.93 -3.48 -10.91
C LEU A 184 8.28 -4.76 -11.44
N GLN A 185 6.97 -4.75 -11.70
CA GLN A 185 6.23 -5.89 -12.23
C GLN A 185 6.84 -6.38 -13.55
N GLY A 186 7.03 -7.70 -13.66
CA GLY A 186 7.67 -8.36 -14.82
C GLY A 186 9.17 -8.07 -14.99
N ARG A 187 9.76 -7.22 -14.14
CA ARG A 187 11.20 -6.90 -14.18
C ARG A 187 11.97 -7.57 -13.04
N LEU A 188 11.33 -7.71 -11.88
CA LEU A 188 11.89 -8.36 -10.72
C LEU A 188 10.95 -9.46 -10.23
N ARG A 189 11.54 -10.54 -9.71
CA ARG A 189 10.81 -11.52 -8.93
C ARG A 189 10.63 -10.97 -7.52
N TRP A 190 9.43 -11.08 -6.97
CA TRP A 190 9.13 -10.55 -5.63
C TRP A 190 10.01 -11.20 -4.55
N GLN A 191 10.37 -12.47 -4.75
CA GLN A 191 11.27 -13.25 -3.91
C GLN A 191 12.64 -12.56 -3.81
N ASP A 192 13.14 -12.01 -4.93
CA ASP A 192 14.46 -11.36 -4.96
C ASP A 192 14.51 -10.13 -4.06
N LEU A 193 13.38 -9.47 -3.82
CA LEU A 193 13.31 -8.33 -2.90
C LEU A 193 13.58 -8.76 -1.45
N LEU A 194 13.08 -9.91 -1.02
CA LEU A 194 13.38 -10.48 0.30
C LEU A 194 14.78 -11.12 0.32
N LEU A 195 15.07 -11.96 -0.67
CA LEU A 195 16.30 -12.76 -0.70
C LEU A 195 17.56 -11.92 -0.89
N SER A 196 17.48 -10.76 -1.56
CA SER A 196 18.62 -9.83 -1.67
C SER A 196 19.02 -9.17 -0.36
N ARG A 197 18.16 -9.22 0.68
CA ARG A 197 18.48 -8.73 2.03
C ARG A 197 19.24 -9.77 2.86
N LEU A 198 19.27 -11.03 2.44
CA LEU A 198 20.08 -12.05 3.09
C LEU A 198 21.57 -11.83 2.77
N THR A 199 22.40 -11.80 3.81
CA THR A 199 23.84 -11.56 3.71
C THR A 199 24.61 -12.64 4.48
N GLU A 200 25.93 -12.48 4.64
CA GLU A 200 26.68 -13.35 5.54
C GLU A 200 26.28 -13.14 7.01
N GLN A 201 25.81 -11.94 7.36
CA GLN A 201 25.38 -11.58 8.70
C GLN A 201 23.87 -11.75 8.90
N THR A 202 23.06 -11.45 7.89
CA THR A 202 21.59 -11.50 7.95
C THR A 202 21.07 -12.85 7.45
N LYS A 203 20.38 -13.59 8.32
CA LYS A 203 19.91 -14.97 8.02
C LYS A 203 18.40 -15.16 8.03
N LEU A 204 17.65 -14.13 8.44
CA LEU A 204 16.18 -14.15 8.44
C LEU A 204 15.65 -12.77 8.06
N VAL A 205 14.72 -12.75 7.11
CA VAL A 205 14.15 -11.52 6.54
C VAL A 205 12.64 -11.69 6.40
N GLY A 206 11.88 -10.61 6.52
CA GLY A 206 10.45 -10.64 6.17
C GLY A 206 9.90 -9.25 5.85
N PRO A 207 8.59 -9.18 5.52
CA PRO A 207 7.87 -7.92 5.31
C PRO A 207 7.97 -6.96 6.49
N THR A 208 7.82 -7.50 7.71
CA THR A 208 7.70 -6.72 8.93
C THR A 208 8.52 -7.30 10.06
N ILE A 209 9.05 -6.41 10.91
CA ILE A 209 9.58 -6.72 12.24
C ILE A 209 8.66 -6.10 13.27
N SER A 210 8.32 -6.87 14.30
CA SER A 210 7.64 -6.37 15.49
C SER A 210 8.51 -6.58 16.73
N CYS A 211 8.46 -5.63 17.66
CA CYS A 211 9.02 -5.76 19.02
C CYS A 211 7.92 -5.98 20.07
N GLU A 212 6.69 -6.28 19.63
CA GLU A 212 5.62 -6.73 20.49
C GLU A 212 6.06 -7.98 21.25
N SER A 213 5.78 -8.00 22.55
CA SER A 213 6.17 -9.09 23.44
C SER A 213 5.03 -10.09 23.56
N SER A 214 5.35 -11.36 23.83
CA SER A 214 4.35 -12.40 24.09
C SER A 214 4.62 -13.06 25.43
N PRO A 215 3.57 -13.29 26.26
CA PRO A 215 3.70 -14.12 27.44
C PRO A 215 3.87 -15.58 27.03
N LYS A 216 4.63 -16.32 27.83
CA LYS A 216 4.70 -17.78 27.76
C LYS A 216 3.39 -18.38 28.28
N ASP A 217 2.86 -19.41 27.61
CA ASP A 217 1.61 -20.09 27.99
C ASP A 217 0.38 -19.17 28.13
N GLY A 218 0.45 -17.92 27.65
CA GLY A 218 -0.59 -16.91 27.85
C GLY A 218 -0.62 -16.28 29.24
N ASP A 219 0.34 -16.57 30.12
CA ASP A 219 0.41 -16.00 31.46
C ASP A 219 0.98 -14.58 31.44
N VAL A 220 0.08 -13.59 31.49
CA VAL A 220 0.45 -12.17 31.48
C VAL A 220 1.29 -11.74 32.70
N ASN A 221 1.29 -12.50 33.79
CA ASN A 221 2.11 -12.23 34.98
C ASN A 221 3.43 -13.02 34.97
N GLY A 222 3.62 -13.88 33.97
CA GLY A 222 4.72 -14.84 33.89
C GLY A 222 5.92 -14.34 33.10
N GLU A 223 6.59 -15.28 32.45
CA GLU A 223 7.74 -15.02 31.58
C GLU A 223 7.28 -14.38 30.26
N TRP A 224 7.92 -13.28 29.87
CA TRP A 224 7.69 -12.61 28.59
C TRP A 224 8.89 -12.72 27.68
N ARG A 225 8.62 -13.00 26.40
CA ARG A 225 9.62 -12.88 25.35
C ARG A 225 9.49 -11.53 24.68
N THR A 226 10.61 -10.82 24.58
CA THR A 226 10.64 -9.38 24.27
C THR A 226 11.58 -9.03 23.11
N ASN A 227 12.10 -10.03 22.39
CA ASN A 227 12.97 -9.84 21.24
C ASN A 227 12.20 -9.37 19.99
N PRO A 228 12.86 -8.66 19.07
CA PRO A 228 12.31 -8.39 17.75
C PRO A 228 12.06 -9.70 17.01
N HIS A 229 10.99 -9.76 16.22
CA HIS A 229 10.63 -10.93 15.45
C HIS A 229 10.04 -10.60 14.08
N ILE A 230 10.34 -11.46 13.11
CA ILE A 230 9.75 -11.43 11.78
C ILE A 230 8.35 -12.05 11.82
N GLN A 231 7.39 -11.43 11.13
CA GLN A 231 5.98 -11.86 11.19
C GLN A 231 5.44 -12.34 9.84
N SER A 232 4.56 -13.34 9.89
CA SER A 232 3.66 -13.84 8.81
C SER A 232 4.30 -14.37 7.52
N VAL A 233 5.30 -13.70 6.95
CA VAL A 233 6.12 -14.18 5.82
C VAL A 233 7.57 -14.05 6.21
N PHE A 234 8.36 -15.09 6.00
CA PHE A 234 9.76 -15.08 6.36
C PHE A 234 10.60 -15.86 5.37
N ALA A 235 11.73 -15.25 5.01
CA ALA A 235 12.70 -15.72 4.05
C ALA A 235 14.05 -15.94 4.74
N MET A 236 14.71 -17.04 4.41
CA MET A 236 16.00 -17.41 4.99
C MET A 236 16.89 -18.13 3.98
N ASP A 237 18.19 -18.14 4.24
CA ASP A 237 19.10 -19.04 3.56
C ASP A 237 19.19 -20.39 4.29
N LYS A 238 19.97 -21.31 3.73
CA LYS A 238 20.20 -22.64 4.31
C LYS A 238 20.83 -22.61 5.71
N VAL A 239 21.62 -21.59 6.03
CA VAL A 239 22.20 -21.42 7.37
C VAL A 239 21.11 -21.01 8.35
N GLY A 240 20.28 -20.02 7.99
CA GLY A 240 19.15 -19.60 8.81
C GLY A 240 18.17 -20.74 9.10
N LEU A 241 17.83 -21.56 8.09
CA LEU A 241 16.98 -22.74 8.30
C LEU A 241 17.62 -23.74 9.28
N GLN A 242 18.91 -24.04 9.10
CA GLN A 242 19.62 -24.97 9.98
C GLN A 242 19.68 -24.45 11.42
N THR A 243 19.96 -23.16 11.61
CA THR A 243 19.96 -22.53 12.94
C THR A 243 18.62 -22.70 13.67
N MET A 244 17.49 -22.53 12.96
CA MET A 244 16.16 -22.73 13.55
C MET A 244 15.86 -24.20 13.85
N LEU A 245 16.33 -25.12 13.00
CA LEU A 245 16.22 -26.56 13.24
C LEU A 245 17.02 -27.00 14.47
N ASP A 246 18.24 -26.46 14.63
CA ASP A 246 19.15 -26.79 15.73
C ASP A 246 18.66 -26.28 17.09
N GLU A 247 17.89 -25.17 17.12
CA GLU A 247 17.23 -24.72 18.37
C GLU A 247 16.20 -25.73 18.88
N GLY A 248 15.56 -26.46 17.95
CA GLY A 248 14.77 -27.65 18.25
C GLY A 248 13.33 -27.39 18.73
N ASN A 249 12.91 -26.17 19.04
CA ASN A 249 11.52 -25.83 19.38
C ASN A 249 10.81 -25.02 18.29
N VAL A 250 11.56 -24.28 17.45
CA VAL A 250 11.00 -23.41 16.41
C VAL A 250 9.97 -24.14 15.54
N PHE A 251 10.28 -25.35 15.05
CA PHE A 251 9.39 -26.09 14.16
C PHE A 251 8.62 -27.23 14.85
N LYS A 252 8.56 -27.27 16.18
CA LYS A 252 7.78 -28.29 16.90
C LYS A 252 6.29 -28.08 16.71
N CYS A 253 5.55 -29.19 16.76
CA CYS A 253 4.10 -29.17 16.85
C CYS A 253 3.67 -28.74 18.25
N HIS A 254 3.35 -27.45 18.41
CA HIS A 254 2.83 -26.89 19.67
C HIS A 254 1.32 -27.10 19.79
N LYS A 255 0.85 -27.34 21.00
CA LYS A 255 -0.59 -27.54 21.28
C LYS A 255 -1.34 -26.23 21.49
N ASP A 256 -0.65 -25.23 22.03
CA ASP A 256 -1.22 -23.94 22.37
C ASP A 256 -0.69 -22.83 21.45
N MET A 257 -1.54 -21.82 21.20
CA MET A 257 -1.19 -20.70 20.32
C MET A 257 -0.08 -19.83 20.92
N TRP A 258 -0.10 -19.61 22.24
CA TRP A 258 0.93 -18.84 22.93
C TRP A 258 2.29 -19.52 22.86
N ASP A 259 2.32 -20.84 22.97
CA ASP A 259 3.55 -21.62 22.74
C ASP A 259 4.06 -21.51 21.31
N ALA A 260 3.16 -21.59 20.33
CA ALA A 260 3.55 -21.38 18.93
C ALA A 260 4.11 -19.96 18.71
N ILE A 261 3.53 -18.93 19.32
CA ILE A 261 4.05 -17.56 19.24
C ILE A 261 5.40 -17.46 19.96
N PHE A 262 5.48 -17.94 21.20
CA PHE A 262 6.64 -17.79 22.07
C PHE A 262 7.85 -18.60 21.58
N TYR A 263 7.68 -19.89 21.31
CA TYR A 263 8.76 -20.79 20.89
C TYR A 263 9.03 -20.77 19.39
N SER A 264 8.03 -20.48 18.55
CA SER A 264 8.22 -20.49 17.09
C SER A 264 8.34 -19.10 16.49
N GLU A 265 7.32 -18.24 16.56
CA GLU A 265 7.37 -16.93 15.89
C GLU A 265 8.48 -16.04 16.47
N LEU A 266 8.40 -15.72 17.77
CA LEU A 266 9.44 -14.96 18.45
C LEU A 266 10.72 -15.80 18.63
N GLY A 267 10.57 -17.12 18.77
CA GLY A 267 11.71 -18.02 18.98
C GLY A 267 12.60 -18.24 17.77
N SER A 268 12.05 -18.23 16.57
CA SER A 268 12.83 -18.28 15.33
C SER A 268 13.82 -17.13 15.22
N SER A 269 13.35 -15.90 15.49
CA SER A 269 14.16 -14.69 15.41
C SER A 269 15.18 -14.67 16.55
N LEU A 270 14.81 -15.11 17.75
CA LEU A 270 15.75 -15.25 18.87
C LEU A 270 16.85 -16.29 18.58
N ALA A 271 16.52 -17.41 17.93
CA ALA A 271 17.49 -18.45 17.58
C ALA A 271 18.57 -17.90 16.63
N ILE A 272 18.14 -17.11 15.64
CA ILE A 272 19.04 -16.44 14.69
C ILE A 272 19.96 -15.45 15.43
N LEU A 273 19.39 -14.57 16.26
CA LEU A 273 20.14 -13.56 17.02
C LEU A 273 21.14 -14.20 18.00
N LYS A 274 20.72 -15.23 18.75
CA LYS A 274 21.60 -15.96 19.68
C LYS A 274 22.74 -16.70 18.99
N SER A 275 22.59 -17.03 17.71
CA SER A 275 23.64 -17.64 16.90
C SER A 275 24.63 -16.64 16.31
N GLY A 276 24.54 -15.36 16.71
CA GLY A 276 25.42 -14.29 16.26
C GLY A 276 25.06 -13.73 14.89
N PHE A 277 23.89 -14.07 14.34
CA PHE A 277 23.37 -13.54 13.09
C PHE A 277 22.38 -12.39 13.33
N ASN A 278 21.93 -11.74 12.26
CA ASN A 278 21.03 -10.60 12.29
C ASN A 278 19.72 -10.87 11.52
N LEU A 279 18.75 -9.99 11.73
CA LEU A 279 17.47 -9.92 11.05
C LEU A 279 17.47 -8.76 10.03
N ASP A 280 16.53 -8.78 9.09
CA ASP A 280 16.26 -7.63 8.23
C ASP A 280 14.79 -7.61 7.78
N THR A 281 14.35 -6.49 7.21
CA THR A 281 12.94 -6.27 6.86
C THR A 281 12.81 -5.44 5.58
N LEU A 282 11.59 -5.32 5.07
CA LEU A 282 11.25 -4.37 4.00
C LEU A 282 10.81 -3.01 4.54
N MET A 283 10.47 -2.92 5.83
CA MET A 283 10.06 -1.67 6.47
C MET A 283 11.16 -0.60 6.37
N ALA A 284 10.83 0.54 5.77
CA ALA A 284 11.74 1.66 5.57
C ALA A 284 12.35 2.17 6.87
N ARG A 285 11.54 2.27 7.94
CA ARG A 285 11.98 2.72 9.28
C ARG A 285 13.11 1.88 9.87
N TYR A 286 13.21 0.62 9.46
CA TYR A 286 14.05 -0.39 10.08
C TYR A 286 15.22 -0.83 9.21
N GLN A 287 15.44 -0.19 8.07
CA GLN A 287 16.59 -0.48 7.21
C GLN A 287 17.89 -0.16 7.93
N GLY A 288 18.81 -1.12 7.98
CA GLY A 288 20.14 -0.96 8.56
C GLY A 288 20.19 -0.98 10.10
N VAL A 289 19.08 -1.29 10.77
CA VAL A 289 19.07 -1.50 12.23
C VAL A 289 19.81 -2.80 12.57
N ASP A 290 20.69 -2.73 13.56
CA ASP A 290 21.35 -3.91 14.10
C ASP A 290 20.49 -4.56 15.19
N TRP A 291 19.81 -5.66 14.85
CA TRP A 291 18.93 -6.35 15.80
C TRP A 291 19.66 -7.25 16.79
N SER A 292 20.97 -7.45 16.64
CA SER A 292 21.80 -8.11 17.65
C SER A 292 22.06 -7.21 18.87
N ASP A 293 21.88 -5.90 18.71
CA ASP A 293 21.93 -4.93 19.80
C ASP A 293 20.60 -4.85 20.54
N GLU A 294 20.56 -5.36 21.77
CA GLU A 294 19.37 -5.39 22.62
C GLU A 294 18.77 -4.00 22.90
N ARG A 295 19.54 -2.92 22.73
CA ARG A 295 19.01 -1.55 22.83
C ARG A 295 17.91 -1.26 21.81
N ASN A 296 17.89 -2.00 20.69
CA ASN A 296 16.88 -1.86 19.64
C ASN A 296 15.61 -2.69 19.90
N TRP A 297 15.59 -3.56 20.92
CA TRP A 297 14.46 -4.49 21.16
C TRP A 297 13.22 -3.80 21.74
N GLY A 298 13.32 -2.52 22.09
CA GLY A 298 12.17 -1.66 22.42
C GLY A 298 11.54 -0.98 21.19
N CYS A 299 11.83 -1.42 19.97
CA CYS A 299 11.39 -0.75 18.74
C CYS A 299 9.88 -0.49 18.71
N ASN A 300 9.49 0.63 18.10
CA ASN A 300 8.09 1.07 18.01
C ASN A 300 7.34 1.04 19.35
N SER A 301 8.04 1.30 20.45
CA SER A 301 7.49 1.23 21.80
C SER A 301 6.79 -0.10 22.10
N ARG A 302 7.27 -1.19 21.49
CA ARG A 302 6.73 -2.56 21.58
C ARG A 302 5.31 -2.72 21.02
N VAL A 303 4.85 -1.78 20.19
CA VAL A 303 3.57 -1.89 19.49
C VAL A 303 3.78 -2.63 18.18
N ASN A 304 2.84 -3.52 17.85
CA ASN A 304 2.82 -4.23 16.58
C ASN A 304 2.54 -3.25 15.41
N PRO A 305 3.43 -3.15 14.39
CA PRO A 305 3.27 -2.16 13.32
C PRO A 305 2.11 -2.45 12.37
N GLN A 306 1.43 -3.60 12.47
CA GLN A 306 0.32 -3.95 11.59
C GLN A 306 -0.97 -3.16 11.86
N GLY A 307 -1.08 -2.50 13.02
CA GLY A 307 -2.23 -1.68 13.39
C GLY A 307 -2.34 -0.35 12.62
N GLU A 308 -3.56 0.19 12.54
CA GLU A 308 -3.80 1.50 11.91
C GLU A 308 -3.09 2.62 12.68
N GLY A 309 -2.17 3.33 12.02
CA GLY A 309 -1.35 4.37 12.66
C GLY A 309 -0.26 3.82 13.59
N TYR A 310 -0.13 2.50 13.75
CA TYR A 310 0.82 1.89 14.69
C TYR A 310 2.24 1.83 14.14
N TYR A 311 2.46 2.22 12.89
CA TYR A 311 3.78 2.36 12.32
C TYR A 311 4.19 3.84 12.33
N ASP A 312 4.52 4.35 13.52
CA ASP A 312 4.96 5.76 13.73
C ASP A 312 3.94 6.83 13.30
N GLY A 313 2.65 6.58 13.51
CA GLY A 313 1.58 7.48 13.10
C GLY A 313 1.10 7.28 11.66
N ILE A 314 1.70 6.35 10.91
CA ILE A 314 1.20 5.87 9.62
C ILE A 314 0.85 4.38 9.69
N SER A 315 0.27 3.87 8.61
CA SER A 315 0.00 2.43 8.42
C SER A 315 0.99 1.85 7.41
N LEU A 316 1.25 0.54 7.49
CA LEU A 316 2.11 -0.16 6.53
C LEU A 316 1.57 -0.03 5.10
N ASP A 317 2.40 0.34 4.13
CA ASP A 317 2.00 0.39 2.72
C ASP A 317 2.19 -0.99 2.05
N PRO A 318 1.19 -1.53 1.33
CA PRO A 318 1.35 -2.79 0.60
C PRO A 318 2.54 -2.79 -0.38
N LEU A 319 2.90 -1.65 -0.95
CA LEU A 319 4.03 -1.49 -1.86
C LEU A 319 5.38 -1.31 -1.15
N GLU A 320 5.38 -1.05 0.16
CA GLU A 320 6.58 -1.06 1.02
C GLU A 320 6.88 -2.49 1.49
N VAL A 321 5.90 -3.15 2.12
CA VAL A 321 6.12 -4.43 2.80
C VAL A 321 5.69 -5.66 1.98
N MET A 322 5.10 -5.47 0.81
CA MET A 322 4.73 -6.53 -0.17
C MET A 322 3.60 -7.47 0.26
N PHE A 323 3.50 -7.83 1.54
CA PHE A 323 2.47 -8.70 2.09
C PHE A 323 1.78 -8.02 3.27
N ILE A 324 0.45 -7.94 3.22
CA ILE A 324 -0.38 -7.27 4.24
C ILE A 324 -1.26 -8.30 4.92
N LYS A 325 -1.37 -8.24 6.25
CA LYS A 325 -2.32 -9.05 7.01
C LYS A 325 -3.73 -8.71 6.56
N PHE A 326 -4.44 -9.69 5.98
CA PHE A 326 -5.70 -9.44 5.30
C PHE A 326 -6.78 -10.37 5.86
N LYS A 327 -7.55 -9.84 6.81
CA LYS A 327 -8.61 -10.57 7.54
C LYS A 327 -9.93 -9.80 7.54
N ARG A 328 -11.05 -10.49 7.75
CA ARG A 328 -12.39 -9.89 7.81
C ARG A 328 -12.49 -8.72 8.76
N VAL A 329 -11.99 -8.92 9.99
CA VAL A 329 -12.08 -7.92 11.06
C VAL A 329 -11.33 -6.63 10.69
N LEU A 330 -10.21 -6.75 9.99
CA LEU A 330 -9.42 -5.58 9.58
C LEU A 330 -10.09 -4.82 8.43
N GLN A 331 -10.77 -5.53 7.52
CA GLN A 331 -11.62 -4.92 6.48
C GLN A 331 -12.82 -4.20 7.10
N GLN A 332 -13.49 -4.83 8.07
CA GLN A 332 -14.64 -4.23 8.78
C GLN A 332 -14.23 -2.98 9.56
N ASN A 333 -13.05 -2.99 10.15
CA ASN A 333 -12.46 -1.83 10.82
C ASN A 333 -11.90 -0.78 9.84
N LYS A 334 -11.93 -1.05 8.52
CA LYS A 334 -11.43 -0.17 7.47
C LYS A 334 -9.99 0.29 7.67
N TRP A 335 -9.11 -0.60 8.13
CA TRP A 335 -7.69 -0.28 8.28
C TRP A 335 -7.08 0.09 6.93
N GLY A 336 -6.38 1.22 6.87
CA GLY A 336 -5.93 1.85 5.64
C GLY A 336 -5.04 0.94 4.80
N ASN A 337 -4.12 0.20 5.42
CA ASN A 337 -3.28 -0.79 4.75
C ASN A 337 -4.08 -1.92 4.09
N VAL A 338 -5.12 -2.41 4.75
CA VAL A 338 -6.01 -3.46 4.23
C VAL A 338 -6.89 -2.91 3.09
N MET A 339 -7.42 -1.70 3.24
CA MET A 339 -8.20 -1.04 2.18
C MET A 339 -7.34 -0.79 0.93
N GLN A 340 -6.08 -0.37 1.10
CA GLN A 340 -5.13 -0.21 0.00
C GLN A 340 -4.82 -1.55 -0.68
N ALA A 341 -4.49 -2.60 0.09
CA ALA A 341 -4.25 -3.93 -0.45
C ALA A 341 -5.48 -4.48 -1.23
N GLY A 342 -6.68 -4.25 -0.71
CA GLY A 342 -7.93 -4.59 -1.40
C GLY A 342 -8.08 -3.84 -2.71
N LYS A 343 -7.78 -2.53 -2.73
CA LYS A 343 -7.88 -1.73 -3.94
C LYS A 343 -6.81 -2.09 -4.98
N TYR A 344 -5.59 -2.40 -4.56
CA TYR A 344 -4.56 -2.92 -5.46
C TYR A 344 -4.95 -4.26 -6.07
N HIS A 345 -5.58 -5.16 -5.29
CA HIS A 345 -6.13 -6.40 -5.84
C HIS A 345 -7.19 -6.11 -6.91
N GLU A 346 -8.18 -5.24 -6.65
CA GLU A 346 -9.17 -4.84 -7.65
C GLU A 346 -8.50 -4.38 -8.96
N TRP A 347 -7.53 -3.46 -8.88
CA TRP A 347 -6.84 -2.94 -10.07
C TRP A 347 -6.00 -3.98 -10.81
N LEU A 348 -5.36 -4.91 -10.10
CA LEU A 348 -4.60 -6.01 -10.74
C LEU A 348 -5.56 -6.93 -11.52
N THR A 349 -6.72 -7.26 -10.94
CA THR A 349 -7.74 -8.06 -11.61
C THR A 349 -8.31 -7.36 -12.84
N GLU A 350 -8.63 -6.07 -12.73
CA GLU A 350 -9.11 -5.25 -13.85
C GLU A 350 -8.07 -5.17 -14.98
N GLN A 351 -6.79 -5.02 -14.64
CA GLN A 351 -5.68 -5.00 -15.62
C GLN A 351 -5.57 -6.32 -16.37
N GLU A 352 -5.62 -7.45 -15.66
CA GLU A 352 -5.50 -8.77 -16.27
C GLU A 352 -6.71 -9.11 -17.16
N THR A 353 -7.91 -8.72 -16.73
CA THR A 353 -9.15 -8.92 -17.49
C THR A 353 -9.38 -7.86 -18.56
N ARG A 354 -8.55 -6.80 -18.62
CA ARG A 354 -8.72 -5.63 -19.48
C ARG A 354 -10.05 -4.91 -19.31
N LEU A 355 -10.57 -4.89 -18.08
CA LEU A 355 -11.84 -4.27 -17.68
C LEU A 355 -11.62 -3.02 -16.81
N GLN A 356 -10.51 -2.33 -17.01
CA GLN A 356 -10.16 -1.14 -16.23
C GLN A 356 -11.15 0.00 -16.46
N ASP A 357 -11.75 0.50 -15.39
CA ASP A 357 -12.55 1.73 -15.42
C ASP A 357 -11.71 2.91 -14.92
N VAL A 358 -11.34 3.78 -15.85
CA VAL A 358 -10.53 4.97 -15.59
C VAL A 358 -11.38 6.22 -15.34
N THR A 359 -12.71 6.10 -15.32
CA THR A 359 -13.64 7.23 -15.23
C THR A 359 -14.26 7.40 -13.85
N THR A 360 -14.31 6.33 -13.05
CA THR A 360 -14.85 6.39 -11.69
C THR A 360 -13.80 6.85 -10.68
N ASN A 361 -14.29 7.49 -9.61
CA ASN A 361 -13.46 7.90 -8.49
C ASN A 361 -14.27 7.85 -7.19
N LYS A 362 -13.88 6.98 -6.26
CA LYS A 362 -14.59 6.78 -4.98
C LYS A 362 -14.69 8.06 -4.15
N TRP A 363 -13.73 8.98 -4.25
CA TRP A 363 -13.83 10.30 -3.61
C TRP A 363 -15.00 11.14 -4.13
N LYS A 364 -15.37 10.97 -5.41
CA LYS A 364 -16.49 11.68 -6.01
C LYS A 364 -17.81 10.93 -5.86
N SER A 365 -17.82 9.61 -6.04
CA SER A 365 -19.05 8.80 -5.98
C SER A 365 -19.51 8.53 -4.55
N GLU A 366 -18.57 8.33 -3.62
CA GLU A 366 -18.84 7.99 -2.21
C GLU A 366 -17.91 8.77 -1.27
N PRO A 367 -18.04 10.12 -1.20
CA PRO A 367 -17.11 10.96 -0.46
C PRO A 367 -17.14 10.75 1.06
N TRP A 368 -18.32 10.49 1.63
CA TRP A 368 -18.52 10.59 3.08
C TRP A 368 -17.71 9.59 3.92
N PRO A 369 -17.58 8.31 3.55
CA PRO A 369 -16.69 7.39 4.26
C PRO A 369 -15.23 7.87 4.34
N ILE A 370 -14.78 8.71 3.40
CA ILE A 370 -13.41 9.23 3.33
C ILE A 370 -13.31 10.60 4.02
N LYS A 371 -14.29 11.47 3.79
CA LYS A 371 -14.31 12.85 4.33
C LYS A 371 -14.74 12.92 5.79
N ALA A 372 -15.64 12.06 6.25
CA ALA A 372 -16.29 12.18 7.55
C ALA A 372 -15.31 12.22 8.74
N PRO A 373 -14.25 11.39 8.82
CA PRO A 373 -13.32 11.45 9.96
C PRO A 373 -12.67 12.83 10.10
N LYS A 374 -12.23 13.41 8.99
CA LYS A 374 -11.58 14.73 8.96
C LYS A 374 -12.59 15.85 9.22
N PHE A 375 -13.75 15.77 8.57
CA PHE A 375 -14.86 16.69 8.77
C PHE A 375 -15.29 16.76 10.24
N LEU A 376 -15.53 15.62 10.88
CA LEU A 376 -15.95 15.57 12.30
C LEU A 376 -14.87 16.10 13.23
N TYR A 377 -13.61 15.78 12.96
CA TYR A 377 -12.48 16.32 13.73
C TYR A 377 -12.40 17.85 13.64
N MET A 378 -12.54 18.42 12.44
CA MET A 378 -12.53 19.87 12.25
C MET A 378 -13.79 20.55 12.78
N GLN A 379 -14.94 19.90 12.68
CA GLN A 379 -16.17 20.36 13.27
C GLN A 379 -16.04 20.45 14.81
N ALA A 380 -15.41 19.46 15.44
CA ALA A 380 -15.15 19.45 16.88
C ALA A 380 -14.14 20.52 17.31
N ARG A 381 -13.15 20.85 16.46
CA ARG A 381 -12.25 22.00 16.69
C ARG A 381 -13.01 23.34 16.65
N GLY A 382 -13.98 23.47 15.76
CA GLY A 382 -14.78 24.69 15.60
C GLY A 382 -14.05 25.85 14.90
N SER A 383 -14.78 26.94 14.70
CA SER A 383 -14.35 28.08 13.86
C SER A 383 -13.62 29.20 14.62
N ASP A 384 -13.55 29.17 15.95
CA ASP A 384 -13.10 30.33 16.75
C ASP A 384 -11.69 30.78 16.42
N CYS A 385 -10.80 29.84 16.11
CA CYS A 385 -9.42 30.13 15.73
C CYS A 385 -9.17 30.04 14.22
N PHE A 386 -10.21 29.88 13.41
CA PHE A 386 -10.08 29.88 11.96
C PHE A 386 -9.90 31.32 11.47
N ASP A 387 -8.83 31.59 10.71
CA ASP A 387 -8.58 32.94 10.20
C ASP A 387 -9.43 33.20 8.94
N HIS A 388 -10.66 33.66 9.15
CA HIS A 388 -11.63 33.96 8.10
C HIS A 388 -11.12 34.98 7.09
N GLU A 389 -10.45 36.03 7.55
CA GLU A 389 -9.87 37.08 6.69
C GLU A 389 -8.76 36.52 5.79
N PHE A 390 -7.82 35.74 6.36
CA PHE A 390 -6.79 35.08 5.57
C PHE A 390 -7.40 34.14 4.54
N TYR A 391 -8.40 33.35 4.96
CA TYR A 391 -9.07 32.40 4.07
C TYR A 391 -9.77 33.13 2.92
N LYS A 392 -10.52 34.19 3.19
CA LYS A 392 -11.20 35.00 2.17
C LYS A 392 -10.21 35.66 1.21
N VAL A 393 -9.17 36.31 1.72
CA VAL A 393 -8.15 37.01 0.89
C VAL A 393 -7.41 36.03 -0.02
N ARG A 394 -7.13 34.80 0.44
CA ARG A 394 -6.41 33.80 -0.34
C ARG A 394 -7.28 33.02 -1.34
N ASN A 395 -8.61 33.11 -1.22
CA ASN A 395 -9.56 32.39 -2.06
C ASN A 395 -10.52 33.40 -2.72
N GLN A 396 -10.09 33.99 -3.84
CA GLN A 396 -10.75 35.13 -4.50
C GLN A 396 -12.17 34.85 -5.01
N ASP A 397 -12.53 33.58 -5.22
CA ASP A 397 -13.88 33.15 -5.58
C ASP A 397 -14.88 33.31 -4.43
N LEU A 398 -14.40 33.44 -3.19
CA LEU A 398 -15.23 33.58 -1.99
C LEU A 398 -15.49 35.04 -1.58
N GLN A 399 -15.09 36.02 -2.40
CA GLN A 399 -15.24 37.44 -2.06
C GLN A 399 -16.69 37.88 -1.87
N SER A 400 -17.64 37.14 -2.44
CA SER A 400 -19.09 37.32 -2.26
C SER A 400 -19.61 36.83 -0.90
N LEU A 401 -18.88 35.94 -0.21
CA LEU A 401 -19.20 35.49 1.14
C LEU A 401 -18.74 36.55 2.15
N ASN A 402 -19.67 37.12 2.90
CA ASN A 402 -19.41 38.26 3.78
C ASN A 402 -19.52 37.94 5.27
N ASP A 403 -19.81 36.70 5.62
CA ASP A 403 -19.92 36.26 7.01
C ASP A 403 -18.96 35.10 7.31
N ASP A 404 -18.41 35.14 8.52
CA ASP A 404 -17.46 34.16 9.03
C ASP A 404 -18.06 32.75 9.04
N ALA A 405 -19.35 32.61 9.37
CA ALA A 405 -20.04 31.33 9.38
C ALA A 405 -20.06 30.68 7.98
N GLY A 406 -20.35 31.45 6.93
CA GLY A 406 -20.33 30.97 5.55
C GLY A 406 -18.92 30.63 5.05
N LEU A 407 -17.91 31.40 5.45
CA LEU A 407 -16.50 31.09 5.14
C LEU A 407 -16.04 29.80 5.82
N TRP A 408 -16.41 29.61 7.09
CA TRP A 408 -16.14 28.39 7.85
C TRP A 408 -16.85 27.18 7.24
N ASP A 409 -18.16 27.29 6.97
CA ASP A 409 -18.94 26.22 6.35
C ASP A 409 -18.37 25.83 4.98
N HIS A 410 -18.00 26.82 4.17
CA HIS A 410 -17.34 26.57 2.89
C HIS A 410 -16.00 25.85 3.08
N TRP A 411 -15.16 26.28 4.02
CA TRP A 411 -13.89 25.59 4.30
C TRP A 411 -14.11 24.15 4.77
N LEU A 412 -15.02 23.93 5.72
CA LEU A 412 -15.28 22.64 6.32
C LEU A 412 -15.81 21.62 5.31
N ASN A 413 -16.69 22.04 4.39
CA ASN A 413 -17.31 21.15 3.41
C ASN A 413 -16.50 20.98 2.11
N LEU A 414 -15.73 22.01 1.73
CA LEU A 414 -15.04 22.09 0.44
C LEU A 414 -13.56 22.41 0.59
N GLY A 415 -13.23 23.54 1.21
CA GLY A 415 -11.86 24.07 1.19
C GLY A 415 -10.80 23.16 1.79
N GLU A 416 -11.10 22.50 2.90
CA GLU A 416 -10.21 21.53 3.54
C GLU A 416 -9.85 20.36 2.61
N PHE A 417 -10.79 19.97 1.76
CA PHE A 417 -10.72 18.83 0.85
C PHE A 417 -10.17 19.19 -0.53
N GLU A 418 -10.13 20.48 -0.85
CA GLU A 418 -9.53 21.05 -2.06
C GLU A 418 -8.09 21.53 -1.83
N GLY A 419 -7.58 21.43 -0.59
CA GLY A 419 -6.25 21.92 -0.24
C GLY A 419 -6.16 23.45 -0.26
N ARG A 420 -7.29 24.15 -0.02
CA ARG A 420 -7.31 25.61 -0.03
C ARG A 420 -6.42 26.18 1.08
N PRO A 421 -5.64 27.25 0.80
CA PRO A 421 -4.82 27.90 1.82
C PRO A 421 -5.69 28.40 2.97
N HIS A 422 -5.35 27.99 4.19
CA HIS A 422 -5.99 28.41 5.44
C HIS A 422 -4.93 28.48 6.53
N ARG A 423 -5.26 29.10 7.67
CA ARG A 423 -4.41 29.08 8.86
C ARG A 423 -5.25 29.17 10.13
N TRP A 424 -4.63 28.77 11.23
CA TRP A 424 -5.19 28.89 12.57
C TRP A 424 -4.49 30.01 13.33
N THR A 425 -5.25 30.79 14.09
CA THR A 425 -4.73 31.89 14.93
C THR A 425 -4.35 31.43 16.35
N CYS A 426 -4.68 30.19 16.71
CA CYS A 426 -4.37 29.59 18.00
C CYS A 426 -4.07 28.08 17.88
N ASP A 427 -3.48 27.51 18.94
CA ASP A 427 -3.26 26.06 19.06
C ASP A 427 -4.57 25.27 19.08
N LEU A 428 -4.48 23.95 18.88
CA LEU A 428 -5.67 23.08 18.87
C LEU A 428 -6.40 23.17 20.22
N GLN A 429 -7.66 23.61 20.18
CA GLN A 429 -8.62 23.50 21.27
C GLN A 429 -9.78 22.65 20.74
N LEU A 430 -9.92 21.43 21.25
CA LEU A 430 -11.12 20.63 20.97
C LEU A 430 -12.22 21.14 21.89
N ARG A 431 -13.40 21.41 21.34
CA ARG A 431 -14.57 21.74 22.15
C ARG A 431 -15.03 20.46 22.86
N ASP A 432 -15.27 20.57 24.17
CA ASP A 432 -15.79 19.49 25.02
C ASP A 432 -17.19 19.01 24.57
#